data_AF-A0A1H0GTN2-F1
#
_entry.id   AF-A0A1H0GTN2-F1
#
_cell.length_a   1.000
_cell.length_b   1.000
_cell.length_c   1.000
_cell.angle_alpha   90.00
_cell.angle_beta   90.00
_cell.angle_gamma   90.00
#
_symmetry.space_group_name_H-M   'P 1'
#
loop_
_entity.id
_entity.type
_entity.pdbx_description
1 polymer ?
#
loop_
_entity_poly.entity_id
_entity_poly.type
_entity_poly.pdbx_seq_one_letter_code
_entity_poly.pdbx_strand_id
1 'polypeptide(L)'
;MTSGLPWRLAAVPVVGLVLGALVGGILGRLVMYVLVRISPEAVGRVSDDGFEMGRFTVSGSFNLLLVGGFLGLMGGVIYALVRLLLLGPAWFRLTCVAAGAGVPVGNQIVHVDGVDFTLLQPAWLSAACFVTIPALYAVALHLVVERRLLRSWPVPPTGPLPLVAALWIARAGALTIGLLSLVDLLDKVAALG
;
A
#
# COMPACT_ATOMS: atom_id res chain seq x y z
N MET A 1 16.59 -13.56 25.70
CA MET A 1 15.31 -12.91 25.35
C MET A 1 14.94 -13.10 23.86
N THR A 2 15.11 -14.31 23.29
CA THR A 2 14.92 -14.56 21.84
C THR A 2 13.79 -15.56 21.51
N SER A 3 13.23 -16.24 22.51
CA SER A 3 12.22 -17.31 22.33
C SER A 3 10.90 -16.86 21.69
N GLY A 4 10.64 -15.55 21.59
CA GLY A 4 9.41 -15.00 21.01
C GLY A 4 9.53 -14.43 19.59
N LEU A 5 10.74 -14.33 19.03
CA LEU A 5 10.93 -13.70 17.72
C LEU A 5 10.24 -14.44 16.55
N PRO A 6 10.28 -15.79 16.43
CA PRO A 6 9.76 -16.46 15.25
C PRO A 6 8.24 -16.31 15.10
N TRP A 7 7.47 -16.44 16.19
CA TRP A 7 6.01 -16.26 16.13
C TRP A 7 5.63 -14.80 15.86
N ARG A 8 6.40 -13.82 16.36
CA ARG A 8 6.15 -12.40 16.12
C ARG A 8 6.35 -12.04 14.66
N LEU A 9 7.37 -12.60 14.02
CA LEU A 9 7.60 -12.45 12.59
C LEU A 9 6.48 -13.12 11.77
N ALA A 10 6.07 -14.34 12.16
CA ALA A 10 4.95 -15.03 11.53
C ALA A 10 3.60 -14.31 11.72
N ALA A 11 3.44 -13.53 12.79
CA ALA A 11 2.24 -12.74 13.03
C ALA A 11 2.15 -11.49 12.12
N VAL A 12 3.26 -11.00 11.56
CA VAL A 12 3.26 -9.80 10.69
C VAL A 12 2.39 -10.01 9.43
N PRO A 13 2.53 -11.10 8.66
CA PRO A 13 1.64 -11.40 7.53
C PRO A 13 0.17 -11.54 7.95
N VAL A 14 -0.11 -12.07 9.14
CA VAL A 14 -1.50 -12.22 9.65
C VAL A 14 -2.11 -10.85 9.94
N VAL A 15 -1.36 -9.94 10.56
CA VAL A 15 -1.80 -8.54 10.74
C VAL A 15 -1.98 -7.88 9.37
N GLY A 16 -1.06 -8.11 8.43
CA GLY A 16 -1.17 -7.66 7.06
C GLY A 16 -2.45 -8.13 6.38
N LEU A 17 -2.82 -9.41 6.54
CA LEU A 17 -4.06 -9.97 6.01
C LEU A 17 -5.29 -9.24 6.54
N VAL A 18 -5.37 -9.06 7.87
CA VAL A 18 -6.51 -8.39 8.49
C VAL A 18 -6.60 -6.94 8.04
N LEU A 19 -5.48 -6.20 8.07
CA LEU A 19 -5.44 -4.81 7.63
C LEU A 19 -5.69 -4.67 6.12
N GLY A 20 -5.26 -5.61 5.30
CA GLY A 20 -5.52 -5.61 3.86
C GLY A 20 -7.00 -5.82 3.56
N ALA A 21 -7.68 -6.71 4.27
CA ALA A 21 -9.12 -6.88 4.16
C ALA A 21 -9.86 -5.60 4.57
N LEU A 22 -9.43 -4.94 5.66
CA LEU A 22 -10.06 -3.70 6.13
C LEU A 22 -9.77 -2.50 5.20
N VAL A 23 -8.51 -2.28 4.82
CA VAL A 23 -8.09 -1.10 4.06
C VAL A 23 -8.28 -1.30 2.55
N GLY A 24 -7.81 -2.41 1.99
CA GLY A 24 -8.05 -2.72 0.58
C GLY A 24 -9.52 -3.02 0.30
N GLY A 25 -10.14 -3.86 1.13
CA GLY A 25 -11.53 -4.27 0.96
C GLY A 25 -12.55 -3.19 1.32
N ILE A 26 -12.64 -2.82 2.60
CA ILE A 26 -13.69 -1.91 3.09
C ILE A 26 -13.41 -0.46 2.67
N LEU A 27 -12.20 0.05 2.94
CA LEU A 27 -11.87 1.43 2.60
C LEU A 27 -11.81 1.64 1.07
N GLY A 28 -11.23 0.70 0.31
CA GLY A 28 -11.25 0.77 -1.16
C GLY A 28 -12.68 0.86 -1.72
N ARG A 29 -13.62 0.08 -1.17
CA ARG A 29 -15.02 0.14 -1.58
C ARG A 29 -15.70 1.46 -1.19
N LEU A 30 -15.36 2.00 -0.02
CA LEU A 30 -15.88 3.30 0.43
C LEU A 30 -15.37 4.44 -0.46
N VAL A 31 -14.10 4.40 -0.84
CA VAL A 31 -13.49 5.36 -1.78
C VAL A 31 -14.20 5.31 -3.12
N MET A 32 -14.42 4.11 -3.68
CA MET A 32 -15.17 3.96 -4.94
C MET A 32 -16.59 4.52 -4.85
N TYR A 33 -17.27 4.27 -3.74
CA TYR A 33 -18.59 4.82 -3.52
C TYR A 33 -18.59 6.36 -3.49
N VAL A 34 -17.59 6.96 -2.83
CA VAL A 34 -17.45 8.42 -2.78
C VAL A 34 -17.13 9.00 -4.16
N LEU A 35 -16.21 8.39 -4.92
CA LEU A 35 -15.85 8.85 -6.27
C LEU A 35 -17.06 8.81 -7.21
N VAL A 36 -17.86 7.74 -7.18
CA VAL A 36 -19.09 7.63 -7.99
C VAL A 36 -20.14 8.67 -7.61
N ARG A 37 -20.22 9.06 -6.33
CA ARG A 37 -21.12 10.14 -5.89
C ARG A 37 -20.72 11.51 -6.44
N ILE A 38 -19.43 11.71 -6.70
CA ILE A 38 -18.89 12.95 -7.28
C ILE A 38 -19.06 12.95 -8.81
N SER A 39 -19.04 11.79 -9.46
CA SER A 39 -19.21 11.64 -10.91
C SER A 39 -20.43 10.75 -11.24
N PRO A 40 -21.66 11.31 -11.29
CA PRO A 40 -22.89 10.54 -11.49
C PRO A 40 -22.94 9.76 -12.82
N GLU A 41 -22.17 10.19 -13.82
CA GLU A 41 -22.05 9.57 -15.14
C GLU A 41 -21.39 8.18 -15.10
N ALA A 42 -20.65 7.89 -14.03
CA ALA A 42 -19.95 6.61 -13.81
C ALA A 42 -20.86 5.53 -13.20
N VAL A 43 -22.08 5.86 -12.77
CA VAL A 43 -23.00 4.92 -12.10
C VAL A 43 -23.38 3.76 -13.04
N GLY A 44 -23.15 2.52 -12.61
CA GLY A 44 -23.51 1.32 -13.34
C GLY A 44 -22.49 0.87 -14.40
N ARG A 45 -21.33 1.54 -14.51
CA ARG A 45 -20.19 1.07 -15.32
C ARG A 45 -19.33 0.08 -14.54
N VAL A 46 -18.63 -0.79 -15.27
CA VAL A 46 -17.67 -1.74 -14.69
C VAL A 46 -16.31 -1.03 -14.60
N SER A 47 -15.71 -1.01 -13.40
CA SER A 47 -14.38 -0.48 -13.14
C SER A 47 -13.28 -1.38 -13.69
N ASP A 48 -12.05 -0.88 -13.79
CA ASP A 48 -10.89 -1.68 -14.21
C ASP A 48 -10.65 -2.87 -13.26
N ASP A 49 -11.05 -2.73 -12.00
CA ASP A 49 -11.05 -3.79 -10.99
C ASP A 49 -12.19 -4.83 -11.14
N GLY A 50 -13.04 -4.71 -12.17
CA GLY A 50 -14.13 -5.64 -12.47
C GLY A 50 -15.38 -5.47 -11.61
N PHE A 51 -15.58 -4.32 -10.97
CA PHE A 51 -16.74 -4.05 -10.11
C PHE A 51 -17.71 -3.07 -10.75
N GLU A 52 -19.02 -3.30 -10.58
CA GLU A 52 -20.03 -2.29 -10.94
C GLU A 52 -19.95 -1.09 -9.97
N MET A 53 -19.58 0.07 -10.51
CA MET A 53 -19.49 1.35 -9.83
C MET A 53 -20.85 1.74 -9.23
N GLY A 54 -20.86 2.04 -7.92
CA GLY A 54 -22.05 2.49 -7.19
C GLY A 54 -22.97 1.40 -6.65
N ARG A 55 -22.65 0.10 -6.84
CA ARG A 55 -23.47 -1.02 -6.32
C ARG A 55 -22.73 -1.87 -5.28
N PHE A 56 -23.41 -2.12 -4.17
CA PHE A 56 -22.96 -3.05 -3.14
C PHE A 56 -23.49 -4.46 -3.43
N THR A 57 -22.72 -5.25 -4.17
CA THR A 57 -22.98 -6.68 -4.34
C THR A 57 -22.28 -7.47 -3.23
N VAL A 58 -22.97 -8.45 -2.64
CA VAL A 58 -22.42 -9.29 -1.56
C VAL A 58 -21.24 -10.13 -2.07
N SER A 59 -21.33 -10.68 -3.29
CA SER A 59 -20.22 -11.43 -3.90
C SER A 59 -19.01 -10.55 -4.19
N GLY A 60 -19.23 -9.33 -4.70
CA GLY A 60 -18.17 -8.37 -4.96
C GLY A 60 -17.47 -7.93 -3.67
N SER A 61 -18.21 -7.72 -2.58
CA SER A 61 -17.64 -7.32 -1.29
C SER A 61 -16.80 -8.44 -0.69
N PHE A 62 -17.27 -9.68 -0.78
CA PHE A 62 -16.51 -10.83 -0.30
C PHE A 62 -15.23 -11.04 -1.13
N ASN A 63 -15.30 -10.88 -2.46
CA ASN A 63 -14.12 -10.96 -3.32
C ASN A 63 -13.09 -9.87 -2.96
N LEU A 64 -13.52 -8.62 -2.77
CA LEU A 64 -12.66 -7.50 -2.35
C LEU A 64 -11.99 -7.75 -1.00
N LEU A 65 -12.71 -8.33 -0.03
CA LEU A 65 -12.14 -8.73 1.26
C LEU A 65 -11.07 -9.81 1.10
N LEU A 66 -11.31 -10.81 0.24
CA LEU A 66 -10.35 -11.88 -0.02
C LEU A 66 -9.11 -11.39 -0.75
N VAL A 67 -9.28 -10.65 -1.85
CA VAL A 67 -8.18 -10.08 -2.63
C VAL A 67 -7.40 -9.07 -1.80
N GLY A 68 -8.09 -8.13 -1.13
CA GLY A 68 -7.46 -7.18 -0.22
C GLY A 68 -6.72 -7.85 0.93
N GLY A 69 -7.30 -8.91 1.51
CA GLY A 69 -6.65 -9.73 2.53
C GLY A 69 -5.40 -10.46 2.02
N PHE A 70 -5.46 -11.04 0.82
CA PHE A 70 -4.32 -11.72 0.20
C PHE A 70 -3.18 -10.74 -0.13
N LEU A 71 -3.50 -9.60 -0.74
CA LEU A 71 -2.54 -8.52 -1.00
C LEU A 71 -1.98 -7.96 0.31
N GLY A 72 -2.79 -7.84 1.36
CA GLY A 72 -2.35 -7.48 2.69
C GLY A 72 -1.37 -8.49 3.28
N LEU A 73 -1.64 -9.79 3.15
CA LEU A 73 -0.74 -10.84 3.61
C LEU A 73 0.64 -10.69 2.94
N MET A 74 0.65 -10.55 1.61
CA MET A 74 1.87 -10.28 0.84
C MET A 74 2.56 -8.99 1.28
N GLY A 75 1.80 -7.91 1.48
CA GLY A 75 2.30 -6.64 2.01
C GLY A 75 2.93 -6.78 3.40
N GLY A 76 2.41 -7.66 4.25
CA GLY A 76 3.00 -7.99 5.54
C GLY A 76 4.36 -8.68 5.41
N VAL A 77 4.49 -9.63 4.50
CA VAL A 77 5.78 -10.28 4.19
C VAL A 77 6.78 -9.26 3.67
N ILE A 78 6.38 -8.44 2.68
CA ILE A 78 7.22 -7.39 2.11
C ILE A 78 7.63 -6.37 3.19
N TYR A 79 6.70 -5.96 4.05
CA TYR A 79 7.00 -5.06 5.17
C TYR A 79 8.09 -5.62 6.08
N ALA A 80 8.04 -6.91 6.43
CA ALA A 80 9.07 -7.53 7.26
C ALA A 80 10.48 -7.45 6.62
N LEU A 81 10.56 -7.57 5.29
CA LEU A 81 11.81 -7.41 4.54
C LEU A 81 12.25 -5.94 4.47
N VAL A 82 11.35 -5.05 4.08
CA VAL A 82 11.62 -3.60 3.92
C VAL A 82 11.94 -2.96 5.27
N ARG A 83 11.43 -3.49 6.38
CA ARG A 83 11.76 -3.03 7.74
C ARG A 83 13.27 -3.03 7.99
N LEU A 84 14.02 -3.95 7.39
CA LEU A 84 15.47 -4.02 7.51
C LEU A 84 16.19 -2.83 6.85
N LEU A 85 15.53 -2.21 5.87
CA LEU A 85 16.02 -1.06 5.13
C LEU A 85 15.72 0.27 5.83
N LEU A 86 14.74 0.30 6.75
CA LEU A 86 14.38 1.52 7.47
C LEU A 86 15.54 2.02 8.34
N LEU A 87 15.65 3.35 8.43
CA LEU A 87 16.68 4.04 9.19
C LEU A 87 16.11 5.32 9.82
N GLY A 88 16.79 5.85 10.82
CA GLY A 88 16.45 7.15 11.41
C GLY A 88 15.25 7.13 12.38
N PRO A 89 14.73 8.33 12.72
CA PRO A 89 13.68 8.51 13.73
C PRO A 89 12.33 7.94 13.28
N ALA A 90 11.43 7.72 14.24
CA ALA A 90 10.13 7.07 13.99
C ALA A 90 9.27 7.78 12.93
N TRP A 91 9.26 9.12 12.91
CA TRP A 91 8.51 9.89 11.92
C TRP A 91 9.03 9.64 10.49
N PHE A 92 10.36 9.58 10.32
CA PHE A 92 10.98 9.38 9.01
C PHE A 92 10.68 7.98 8.47
N ARG A 93 10.78 6.96 9.33
CA ARG A 93 10.43 5.59 8.97
C ARG A 93 8.96 5.46 8.55
N LEU A 94 8.06 6.12 9.26
CA LEU A 94 6.63 6.15 8.91
C LEU A 94 6.43 6.76 7.51
N THR A 95 7.06 7.90 7.23
CA THR A 95 6.98 8.55 5.92
C THR A 95 7.56 7.68 4.81
N CYS A 96 8.70 7.03 5.03
CA CYS A 96 9.31 6.11 4.06
C CYS A 96 8.41 4.90 3.76
N VAL A 97 7.77 4.31 4.78
CA VAL A 97 6.85 3.19 4.59
C VAL A 97 5.60 3.64 3.84
N ALA A 98 5.03 4.80 4.19
CA ALA A 98 3.88 5.37 3.51
C ALA A 98 4.18 5.63 2.03
N ALA A 99 5.27 6.34 1.74
CA ALA A 99 5.68 6.67 0.38
C ALA A 99 6.10 5.42 -0.42
N GLY A 100 6.85 4.51 0.20
CA GLY A 100 7.36 3.29 -0.43
C GLY A 100 6.27 2.28 -0.78
N ALA A 101 5.12 2.32 -0.12
CA ALA A 101 3.94 1.56 -0.55
C ALA A 101 3.06 2.39 -1.49
N GLY A 102 2.75 3.64 -1.14
CA GLY A 102 1.84 4.49 -1.87
C GLY A 102 2.27 4.73 -3.32
N VAL A 103 3.52 5.16 -3.52
CA VAL A 103 4.00 5.59 -4.84
C VAL A 103 4.17 4.43 -5.81
N PRO A 104 4.92 3.35 -5.50
CA PRO A 104 5.11 2.26 -6.46
C PRO A 104 3.82 1.50 -6.74
N VAL A 105 3.00 1.24 -5.72
CA VAL A 105 1.72 0.53 -5.92
C VAL A 105 0.74 1.42 -6.66
N GLY A 106 0.62 2.69 -6.29
CA GLY A 106 -0.22 3.64 -7.01
C GLY A 106 0.20 3.80 -8.47
N ASN A 107 1.50 3.84 -8.76
CA ASN A 107 2.01 3.89 -10.13
C ASN A 107 1.63 2.67 -10.98
N GLN A 108 1.49 1.50 -10.36
CA GLN A 108 1.03 0.27 -11.05
C GLN A 108 -0.48 0.22 -11.23
N ILE A 109 -1.26 1.01 -10.49
CA ILE A 109 -2.72 1.02 -10.57
C ILE A 109 -3.22 2.16 -11.47
N VAL A 110 -2.57 3.32 -11.41
CA VAL A 110 -2.94 4.49 -12.20
C VAL A 110 -2.54 4.27 -13.66
N HIS A 111 -3.54 4.20 -14.54
CA HIS A 111 -3.37 4.07 -15.99
C HIS A 111 -4.09 5.22 -16.68
N VAL A 112 -3.42 5.86 -17.63
CA VAL A 112 -3.98 7.01 -18.38
C VAL A 112 -5.21 6.59 -19.19
N ASP A 113 -5.22 5.36 -19.69
CA ASP A 113 -6.32 4.80 -20.49
C ASP A 113 -7.39 4.06 -19.65
N GLY A 114 -7.25 4.08 -18.31
CA GLY A 114 -8.14 3.35 -17.42
C GLY A 114 -9.56 3.91 -17.42
N VAL A 115 -10.56 3.03 -17.38
CA VAL A 115 -11.97 3.42 -17.28
C VAL A 115 -12.19 4.24 -16.00
N ASP A 116 -11.47 3.89 -14.93
CA ASP A 116 -11.56 4.55 -13.63
C ASP A 116 -10.99 5.97 -13.64
N PHE A 117 -10.10 6.30 -14.58
CA PHE A 117 -9.44 7.61 -14.67
C PHE A 117 -10.01 8.51 -15.76
N THR A 118 -10.75 7.93 -16.71
CA THR A 118 -11.47 8.66 -17.77
C THR A 118 -12.88 9.05 -17.34
N LEU A 119 -13.56 8.23 -16.53
CA LEU A 119 -14.94 8.48 -16.09
C LEU A 119 -15.05 9.16 -14.72
N LEU A 120 -14.12 8.92 -13.79
CA LEU A 120 -14.15 9.54 -12.46
C LEU A 120 -13.40 10.86 -12.48
N GLN A 121 -14.14 11.93 -12.77
CA GLN A 121 -13.63 13.30 -12.81
C GLN A 121 -13.79 13.98 -11.44
N PRO A 122 -12.76 14.69 -10.94
CA PRO A 122 -11.48 14.95 -11.61
C PRO A 122 -10.47 13.80 -11.43
N ALA A 123 -9.75 13.44 -12.50
CA ALA A 123 -8.88 12.26 -12.54
C ALA A 123 -7.73 12.27 -11.50
N TRP A 124 -7.22 13.46 -11.17
CA TRP A 124 -6.20 13.62 -10.11
C TRP A 124 -6.71 13.16 -8.74
N LEU A 125 -8.01 13.30 -8.46
CA LEU A 125 -8.62 12.87 -7.19
C LEU A 125 -8.67 11.35 -7.11
N SER A 126 -9.03 10.69 -8.20
CA SER A 126 -9.02 9.23 -8.32
C SER A 126 -7.59 8.70 -8.13
N ALA A 127 -6.60 9.28 -8.84
CA ALA A 127 -5.20 8.92 -8.67
C ALA A 127 -4.71 9.12 -7.22
N ALA A 128 -5.05 10.24 -6.59
CA ALA A 128 -4.72 10.49 -5.19
C ALA A 128 -5.32 9.44 -4.25
N CYS A 129 -6.57 9.03 -4.50
CA CYS A 129 -7.23 7.99 -3.70
C CYS A 129 -6.53 6.62 -3.83
N PHE A 130 -6.21 6.21 -5.06
CA PHE A 130 -5.53 4.93 -5.32
C PHE A 130 -4.10 4.87 -4.80
N VAL A 131 -3.41 6.02 -4.69
CA VAL A 131 -2.11 6.14 -4.02
C VAL A 131 -2.27 6.13 -2.49
N THR A 132 -3.33 6.75 -1.99
CA THR A 132 -3.58 6.91 -0.55
C THR A 132 -3.93 5.58 0.12
N ILE A 133 -4.71 4.71 -0.52
CA ILE A 133 -5.10 3.40 0.03
C ILE A 133 -3.87 2.54 0.43
N PRO A 134 -2.91 2.25 -0.46
CA PRO A 134 -1.71 1.48 -0.11
C PRO A 134 -0.82 2.22 0.91
N ALA A 135 -0.75 3.55 0.86
CA ALA A 135 -0.03 4.34 1.86
C ALA A 135 -0.64 4.19 3.26
N LEU A 136 -1.97 4.29 3.38
CA LEU A 136 -2.70 4.12 4.64
C LEU A 136 -2.58 2.70 5.17
N TYR A 137 -2.64 1.70 4.29
CA TYR A 137 -2.39 0.30 4.66
C TYR A 137 -0.99 0.15 5.29
N ALA A 138 0.04 0.67 4.64
CA ALA A 138 1.41 0.55 5.11
C ALA A 138 1.65 1.31 6.42
N VAL A 139 1.03 2.49 6.59
CA VAL A 139 1.01 3.24 7.85
C VAL A 139 0.36 2.44 8.97
N ALA A 140 -0.84 1.92 8.75
CA ALA A 140 -1.57 1.13 9.74
C ALA A 140 -0.77 -0.11 10.15
N LEU A 141 -0.21 -0.82 9.18
CA LEU A 141 0.63 -1.99 9.40
C LEU A 141 1.86 -1.62 10.23
N HIS A 142 2.60 -0.58 9.83
CA HIS A 142 3.79 -0.11 10.55
C HIS A 142 3.46 0.22 12.02
N LEU A 143 2.39 0.97 12.26
CA LEU A 143 1.99 1.36 13.60
C LEU A 143 1.61 0.15 14.46
N VAL A 144 0.87 -0.81 13.93
CA VAL A 144 0.49 -2.02 14.68
C VAL A 144 1.72 -2.89 14.94
N VAL A 145 2.52 -3.17 13.91
CA VAL A 145 3.66 -4.08 14.02
C VAL A 145 4.77 -3.52 14.90
N GLU A 146 5.17 -2.26 14.73
CA GLU A 146 6.22 -1.65 15.57
C GLU A 146 5.77 -1.52 17.03
N ARG A 147 4.50 -1.18 17.29
CA ARG A 147 4.02 -1.00 18.67
C ARG A 147 3.77 -2.31 19.38
N ARG A 148 3.26 -3.34 18.69
CA ARG A 148 2.75 -4.58 19.31
C ARG A 148 3.66 -5.79 19.15
N LEU A 149 4.36 -5.91 18.02
CA LEU A 149 5.12 -7.12 17.70
C LEU A 149 6.63 -6.90 17.84
N LEU A 150 7.15 -5.84 17.22
CA LEU A 150 8.59 -5.67 16.99
C LEU A 150 9.24 -4.56 17.82
N ARG A 151 8.54 -4.01 18.82
CA ARG A 151 9.02 -2.90 19.68
C ARG A 151 10.42 -3.13 20.28
N SER A 152 10.73 -4.37 20.61
CA SER A 152 11.99 -4.76 21.26
C SER A 152 13.13 -5.05 20.27
N TRP A 153 12.86 -5.05 18.96
CA TRP A 153 13.83 -5.46 17.94
C TRP A 153 14.39 -4.23 17.20
N PRO A 154 15.72 -3.96 17.28
CA PRO A 154 16.35 -2.78 16.70
C PRO A 154 16.13 -2.63 15.19
N VAL A 155 16.18 -1.38 14.73
CA VAL A 155 16.09 -0.97 13.32
C VAL A 155 17.09 0.16 13.08
N PRO A 156 18.02 0.03 12.11
CA PRO A 156 18.35 -1.21 11.39
C PRO A 156 19.02 -2.25 12.31
N PRO A 157 19.01 -3.55 11.95
CA PRO A 157 19.74 -4.56 12.70
C PRO A 157 21.25 -4.27 12.66
N THR A 158 21.91 -4.38 13.81
CA THR A 158 23.38 -4.36 13.90
C THR A 158 23.94 -5.70 13.45
N GLY A 159 25.00 -5.70 12.65
CA GLY A 159 25.60 -6.93 12.16
C GLY A 159 26.98 -6.71 11.53
N PRO A 160 27.56 -7.76 10.93
CA PRO A 160 28.88 -7.67 10.33
C PRO A 160 28.88 -6.72 9.11
N LEU A 161 30.05 -6.14 8.81
CA LEU A 161 30.26 -5.20 7.68
C LEU A 161 29.58 -5.62 6.36
N PRO A 162 29.67 -6.88 5.88
CA PRO A 162 28.99 -7.30 4.65
C PRO A 162 27.46 -7.17 4.71
N LEU A 163 26.84 -7.46 5.86
CA LEU A 163 25.39 -7.27 6.02
C LEU A 163 25.03 -5.79 5.97
N VAL A 164 25.81 -4.94 6.64
CA VAL A 164 25.60 -3.49 6.63
C VAL A 164 25.74 -2.93 5.21
N ALA A 165 26.77 -3.36 4.47
CA ALA A 165 26.99 -2.98 3.08
C ALA A 165 25.82 -3.43 2.18
N ALA A 166 25.36 -4.68 2.33
CA ALA A 166 24.21 -5.19 1.58
C ALA A 166 22.93 -4.38 1.85
N LEU A 167 22.69 -3.99 3.10
CA LEU A 167 21.54 -3.15 3.46
C LEU A 167 21.64 -1.74 2.85
N TRP A 168 22.84 -1.16 2.74
CA TRP A 168 23.04 0.13 2.06
C TRP A 168 22.79 0.05 0.55
N ILE A 169 23.28 -1.01 -0.10
CA ILE A 169 23.00 -1.27 -1.52
C ILE A 169 21.49 -1.42 -1.74
N ALA A 170 20.83 -2.21 -0.89
CA ALA A 170 19.38 -2.41 -0.97
C ALA A 170 18.58 -1.11 -0.74
N ARG A 171 19.04 -0.23 0.17
CA ARG A 171 18.44 1.11 0.35
C ARG A 171 18.58 1.97 -0.90
N ALA A 172 19.77 1.99 -1.51
CA ALA A 172 19.99 2.72 -2.74
C ALA A 172 19.06 2.23 -3.85
N GLY A 173 18.96 0.91 -4.04
CA GLY A 173 18.03 0.31 -5.00
C GLY A 173 16.57 0.67 -4.73
N ALA A 174 16.13 0.58 -3.46
CA ALA A 174 14.76 0.96 -3.08
C ALA A 174 14.47 2.44 -3.33
N LEU A 175 15.43 3.33 -3.05
CA LEU A 175 15.31 4.76 -3.34
C LEU A 175 15.21 5.01 -4.85
N THR A 176 16.05 4.36 -5.66
CA THR A 176 16.00 4.47 -7.12
C THR A 176 14.64 4.03 -7.66
N ILE A 177 14.14 2.87 -7.24
CA ILE A 177 12.82 2.37 -7.66
C ILE A 177 11.71 3.35 -7.24
N GLY A 178 11.77 3.86 -6.00
CA GLY A 178 10.80 4.83 -5.50
C GLY A 178 10.80 6.13 -6.31
N LEU A 179 11.98 6.66 -6.65
CA LEU A 179 12.11 7.87 -7.46
C LEU A 179 11.61 7.66 -8.90
N LEU A 180 11.97 6.55 -9.54
CA LEU A 180 11.48 6.23 -10.88
C LEU A 180 9.95 6.08 -10.90
N SER A 181 9.40 5.39 -9.89
CA SER A 181 7.95 5.22 -9.74
C SER A 181 7.25 6.56 -9.49
N LEU A 182 7.89 7.49 -8.79
CA LEU A 182 7.34 8.81 -8.53
C LEU A 182 7.27 9.64 -9.82
N VAL A 183 8.35 9.64 -10.61
CA VAL A 183 8.40 10.38 -11.88
C VAL A 183 7.32 9.85 -12.83
N ASP A 184 7.26 8.52 -13.03
CA ASP A 184 6.26 7.88 -13.89
C ASP A 184 4.82 8.18 -13.44
N LEU A 185 4.56 8.14 -12.12
CA LEU A 185 3.25 8.50 -11.57
C LEU A 185 2.89 9.96 -11.81
N LEU A 186 3.85 10.88 -11.65
CA LEU A 186 3.61 12.31 -11.90
C LEU A 186 3.32 12.58 -13.38
N ASP A 187 4.04 11.92 -14.28
CA ASP A 187 3.81 12.03 -15.73
C ASP A 187 2.41 11.53 -16.11
N LYS A 188 1.96 10.40 -15.53
CA LYS A 188 0.60 9.88 -15.71
C LYS A 188 -0.46 10.84 -15.19
N VAL A 189 -0.27 11.41 -14.00
CA VAL A 189 -1.22 12.37 -13.41
C VAL A 189 -1.27 13.66 -14.22
N ALA A 190 -0.14 14.13 -14.75
CA ALA A 190 -0.09 15.30 -15.61
C ALA A 190 -0.79 15.06 -16.96
N ALA A 191 -0.71 13.85 -17.51
CA ALA A 191 -1.40 13.48 -18.75
C ALA A 191 -2.93 13.34 -18.58
N LEU A 192 -3.42 13.23 -17.35
CA LEU A 192 -4.84 13.07 -17.00
C LEU A 192 -5.59 14.40 -16.79
N GLY A 193 -4.90 15.55 -16.80
CA GLY A 193 -5.47 16.90 -16.58
C GLY A 193 -5.24 17.84 -17.75
#